data_AF-A0A960NVT7-F1
#
_entry.id   AF-A0A960NVT7-F1
#
_cell.length_a   1.000
_cell.length_b   1.000
_cell.length_c   1.000
_cell.angle_alpha   90.00
_cell.angle_beta   90.00
_cell.angle_gamma   90.00
#
_symmetry.space_group_name_H-M   'P 1'
#
loop_
_entity.id
_entity.type
_entity.pdbx_description
1 polymer ?
#
loop_
_entity_poly.entity_id
_entity_poly.type
_entity_poly.pdbx_seq_one_letter_code
_entity_poly.pdbx_strand_id
1 'polypeptide(L)'
;MNCGFPLKLSGETDFPCMSSRRVGQGRVYVQLGNQDKLDFAQWCRFLGKGRSYVSDGYAHALDFSVSEARPGNNDVRLAAPGSVVVKAKVSFAEEIPQAVAYGQLTPVAGRRMVGDTVNLHAPRTQKTVKGGKRLVEIVMNGQVVAEQSVPADGQIHDLEF
;
A
#
# COMPACT_ATOMS: atom_id res chain seq x y z
N MET A 1 -4.71 15.44 9.52
CA MET A 1 -4.92 14.91 8.15
C MET A 1 -6.34 15.23 7.69
N ASN A 2 -6.85 16.46 7.95
CA ASN A 2 -8.30 16.71 8.05
C ASN A 2 -8.73 18.00 7.34
N CYS A 3 -7.91 18.54 6.44
CA CYS A 3 -8.22 19.80 5.74
C CYS A 3 -9.29 19.64 4.63
N GLY A 4 -10.02 18.52 4.58
CA GLY A 4 -11.13 18.30 3.64
C GLY A 4 -10.72 18.00 2.20
N PHE A 5 -9.42 17.99 1.87
CA PHE A 5 -8.96 17.69 0.51
C PHE A 5 -8.90 16.18 0.26
N PRO A 6 -9.48 15.68 -0.84
CA PRO A 6 -9.32 14.29 -1.25
C PRO A 6 -7.87 14.06 -1.72
N LEU A 7 -7.04 13.54 -0.83
CA LEU A 7 -5.65 13.21 -1.12
C LEU A 7 -5.56 11.97 -1.99
N LYS A 8 -4.75 12.03 -3.05
CA LYS A 8 -4.42 10.89 -3.90
C LYS A 8 -2.97 10.52 -3.66
N LEU A 9 -2.70 9.24 -3.53
CA LEU A 9 -1.37 8.73 -3.26
C LEU A 9 -0.76 8.18 -4.56
N SER A 10 0.48 8.56 -4.83
CA SER A 10 1.30 7.99 -5.90
C SER A 10 2.59 7.46 -5.28
N GLY A 11 2.97 6.25 -5.66
CA GLY A 11 4.18 5.59 -5.21
C GLY A 11 5.24 5.73 -6.28
N GLU A 12 6.47 6.01 -5.87
CA GLU A 12 7.59 6.16 -6.77
C GLU A 12 8.86 5.58 -6.15
N THR A 13 9.92 5.42 -6.95
CA THR A 13 11.18 4.87 -6.45
C THR A 13 12.25 5.93 -6.25
N ASP A 14 12.20 7.09 -6.93
CA ASP A 14 13.28 8.09 -7.01
C ASP A 14 14.68 7.42 -7.00
N PHE A 15 14.88 6.55 -7.98
CA PHE A 15 16.13 5.82 -8.14
C PHE A 15 17.17 6.72 -8.84
N PRO A 16 18.42 6.79 -8.35
CA PRO A 16 19.01 6.00 -7.27
C PRO A 16 18.95 6.64 -5.88
N CYS A 17 18.38 7.83 -5.75
CA CYS A 17 18.46 8.67 -4.55
C CYS A 17 17.92 8.01 -3.27
N MET A 18 16.81 7.27 -3.38
CA MET A 18 16.13 6.71 -2.21
C MET A 18 16.75 5.41 -1.68
N SER A 19 17.37 4.62 -2.53
CA SER A 19 17.87 3.29 -2.12
C SER A 19 19.14 2.82 -2.82
N SER A 20 19.48 3.42 -3.97
CA SER A 20 20.60 3.03 -4.83
C SER A 20 20.65 1.53 -5.19
N ARG A 21 19.55 0.78 -4.99
CA ARG A 21 19.51 -0.68 -5.13
C ARG A 21 18.93 -1.12 -6.46
N ARG A 22 17.70 -0.70 -6.74
CA ARG A 22 16.95 -1.09 -7.92
C ARG A 22 15.78 -0.15 -8.15
N VAL A 23 15.35 -0.09 -9.41
CA VAL A 23 14.07 0.52 -9.77
C VAL A 23 12.91 -0.35 -9.26
N GLY A 24 11.78 0.28 -8.93
CA GLY A 24 10.54 -0.41 -8.59
C GLY A 24 10.43 -0.86 -7.14
N GLN A 25 11.02 -0.13 -6.19
CA GLN A 25 10.76 -0.34 -4.76
C GLN A 25 9.52 0.38 -4.27
N GLY A 26 9.19 1.54 -4.81
CA GLY A 26 7.87 2.14 -4.67
C GLY A 26 7.18 2.09 -6.02
N ARG A 27 5.93 1.60 -6.03
CA ARG A 27 5.14 1.39 -7.23
C ARG A 27 3.76 1.97 -7.05
N VAL A 28 3.16 2.39 -8.15
CA VAL A 28 1.74 2.73 -8.23
C VAL A 28 1.06 1.81 -9.23
N TYR A 29 -0.07 1.26 -8.83
CA TYR A 29 -0.90 0.37 -9.63
C TYR A 29 -2.22 1.09 -9.90
N VAL A 30 -2.58 1.27 -11.18
CA VAL A 30 -3.80 1.97 -11.60
C VAL A 30 -4.80 0.97 -12.17
N GLN A 31 -6.03 1.01 -11.69
CA GLN A 31 -7.12 0.15 -12.13
C GLN A 31 -7.69 0.66 -13.46
N LEU A 32 -7.18 0.13 -14.58
CA LEU A 32 -7.67 0.44 -15.93
C LEU A 32 -8.91 -0.40 -16.33
N GLY A 33 -9.11 -1.56 -15.70
CA GLY A 33 -10.07 -2.57 -16.16
C GLY A 33 -9.49 -3.43 -17.29
N ASN A 34 -10.35 -4.10 -18.04
CA ASN A 34 -9.93 -4.87 -19.22
C ASN A 34 -9.47 -3.92 -20.32
N GLN A 35 -8.27 -4.10 -20.84
CA GLN A 35 -7.68 -3.26 -21.88
C GLN A 35 -7.00 -4.16 -22.91
N ASP A 36 -7.28 -3.95 -24.20
CA ASP A 36 -6.57 -4.63 -25.28
C ASP A 36 -5.19 -3.99 -25.54
N LYS A 37 -5.06 -2.70 -25.21
CA LYS A 37 -3.82 -1.93 -25.32
C LYS A 37 -3.73 -0.91 -24.18
N LEU A 38 -2.52 -0.67 -23.70
CA LEU A 38 -2.26 0.38 -22.72
C LEU A 38 -2.49 1.77 -23.35
N ASP A 39 -3.47 2.52 -22.81
CA ASP A 39 -3.61 3.97 -23.02
C ASP A 39 -2.98 4.72 -21.84
N PHE A 40 -1.82 5.34 -22.10
CA PHE A 40 -1.10 6.11 -21.10
C PHE A 40 -1.86 7.37 -20.62
N ALA A 41 -2.58 8.04 -21.52
CA ALA A 41 -3.37 9.20 -21.14
C ALA A 41 -4.52 8.78 -20.21
N GLN A 42 -5.13 7.63 -20.47
CA GLN A 42 -6.14 7.05 -19.58
C GLN A 42 -5.58 6.65 -18.23
N TRP A 43 -4.37 6.09 -18.23
CA TRP A 43 -3.63 5.76 -17.01
C TRP A 43 -3.40 7.02 -16.15
N CYS A 44 -2.91 8.12 -16.73
CA CYS A 44 -2.72 9.39 -16.00
C CYS A 44 -4.05 9.94 -15.46
N ARG A 45 -5.14 9.88 -16.26
CA ARG A 45 -6.47 10.33 -15.82
C ARG A 45 -6.97 9.52 -14.62
N PHE A 46 -6.81 8.20 -14.63
CA PHE A 46 -7.26 7.34 -13.54
C PHE A 46 -6.38 7.42 -12.30
N LEU A 47 -5.06 7.63 -12.47
CA LEU A 47 -4.17 8.00 -11.37
C LEU A 47 -4.64 9.31 -10.70
N GLY A 48 -4.91 10.36 -11.50
CA GLY A 48 -5.40 11.64 -10.98
C GLY A 48 -6.75 11.54 -10.27
N LYS A 49 -7.62 10.62 -10.69
CA LYS A 49 -8.86 10.30 -9.97
C LYS A 49 -8.64 9.50 -8.69
N GLY A 50 -7.47 8.87 -8.52
CA GLY A 50 -7.16 7.99 -7.39
C GLY A 50 -7.69 6.58 -7.54
N ARG A 51 -7.91 6.10 -8.78
CA ARG A 51 -8.22 4.69 -9.06
C ARG A 51 -6.93 3.85 -8.98
N SER A 52 -6.25 3.95 -7.85
CA SER A 52 -4.90 3.41 -7.69
C SER A 52 -4.60 3.05 -6.25
N TYR A 53 -3.61 2.18 -6.08
CA TYR A 53 -2.96 1.92 -4.81
C TYR A 53 -1.44 1.93 -5.00
N VAL A 54 -0.71 2.08 -3.90
CA VAL A 54 0.75 1.98 -3.89
C VAL A 54 1.19 0.69 -3.23
N SER A 55 2.35 0.22 -3.63
CA SER A 55 2.92 -1.02 -3.11
C SER A 55 4.42 -0.98 -3.22
N ASP A 56 5.07 -1.66 -2.28
CA ASP A 56 6.51 -1.91 -2.31
C ASP A 56 6.89 -3.11 -3.22
N GLY A 57 5.88 -3.73 -3.83
CA GLY A 57 6.00 -4.95 -4.62
C GLY A 57 5.85 -6.24 -3.83
N TYR A 58 5.61 -6.16 -2.52
CA TYR A 58 5.45 -7.31 -1.63
C TYR A 58 4.13 -7.30 -0.85
N ALA A 59 3.53 -6.13 -0.64
CA ALA A 59 2.20 -5.97 -0.08
C ALA A 59 1.27 -5.26 -1.06
N HIS A 60 0.09 -5.81 -1.32
CA HIS A 60 -0.86 -5.28 -2.29
C HIS A 60 -2.24 -5.09 -1.67
N ALA A 61 -2.84 -3.93 -1.92
CA ALA A 61 -4.26 -3.65 -1.72
C ALA A 61 -4.92 -3.58 -3.10
N LEU A 62 -5.14 -4.74 -3.71
CA LEU A 62 -5.54 -4.91 -5.12
C LEU A 62 -6.87 -4.20 -5.42
N ASP A 63 -7.78 -4.23 -4.45
CA ASP A 63 -9.07 -3.59 -4.54
C ASP A 63 -9.58 -3.21 -3.15
N PHE A 64 -10.34 -2.13 -3.04
CA PHE A 64 -11.03 -1.77 -1.81
C PHE A 64 -12.20 -0.82 -2.06
N SER A 65 -13.17 -0.85 -1.16
CA SER A 65 -14.34 0.01 -1.17
C SER A 65 -14.81 0.34 0.23
N VAL A 66 -15.41 1.51 0.40
CA VAL A 66 -16.06 1.95 1.63
C VAL A 66 -17.54 2.16 1.33
N SER A 67 -18.42 1.36 1.94
CA SER A 67 -19.86 1.34 1.64
C SER A 67 -20.11 1.28 0.12
N GLU A 68 -19.45 0.34 -0.56
CA GLU A 68 -19.47 0.12 -2.03
C GLU A 68 -18.87 1.27 -2.88
N ALA A 69 -18.52 2.41 -2.29
CA ALA A 69 -17.81 3.48 -2.99
C ALA A 69 -16.34 3.11 -3.18
N ARG A 70 -15.91 3.08 -4.45
CA ARG A 70 -14.53 2.81 -4.84
C ARG A 70 -13.76 4.11 -5.08
N PRO A 71 -12.47 4.17 -4.70
CA PRO A 71 -11.61 5.32 -4.95
C PRO A 71 -11.65 5.77 -6.41
N GLY A 72 -11.88 7.06 -6.63
CA GLY A 72 -11.88 7.68 -7.96
C GLY A 72 -13.11 7.42 -8.82
N ASN A 73 -14.08 6.66 -8.32
CA ASN A 73 -15.39 6.50 -8.94
C ASN A 73 -16.46 7.32 -8.23
N ASN A 74 -16.58 7.15 -6.91
CA ASN A 74 -17.64 7.78 -6.10
C ASN A 74 -17.07 8.28 -4.75
N ASP A 75 -17.70 9.31 -4.19
CA ASP A 75 -17.47 9.74 -2.81
C ASP A 75 -18.36 8.94 -1.85
N VAL A 76 -17.86 8.71 -0.63
CA VAL A 76 -18.67 8.18 0.46
C VAL A 76 -19.55 9.32 1.00
N ARG A 77 -20.87 9.18 0.89
CA ARG A 77 -21.84 10.16 1.41
C ARG A 77 -22.69 9.51 2.49
N LEU A 78 -22.69 10.10 3.68
CA LEU A 78 -23.51 9.67 4.81
C LEU A 78 -24.52 10.78 5.14
N ALA A 79 -25.76 10.41 5.43
CA ALA A 79 -26.80 11.37 5.82
C ALA A 79 -26.56 11.95 7.22
N ALA A 80 -25.91 11.18 8.09
CA ALA A 80 -25.47 11.54 9.42
C ALA A 80 -24.18 10.76 9.75
N PRO A 81 -23.39 11.16 10.76
CA PRO A 81 -22.27 10.34 11.24
C PRO A 81 -22.71 8.91 11.54
N GLY A 82 -21.93 7.93 11.10
CA GLY A 82 -22.27 6.52 11.27
C GLY A 82 -21.15 5.60 10.81
N SER A 83 -21.33 4.30 11.07
CA SER A 83 -20.41 3.25 10.64
C SER A 83 -20.49 3.01 9.14
N VAL A 84 -19.38 2.57 8.56
CA VAL A 84 -19.26 2.18 7.16
C VAL A 84 -18.65 0.79 7.10
N VAL A 85 -18.99 0.02 6.07
CA VAL A 85 -18.36 -1.28 5.82
C VAL A 85 -17.17 -1.06 4.90
N VAL A 86 -15.99 -1.57 5.27
CA VAL A 86 -14.80 -1.51 4.42
C VAL A 86 -14.49 -2.90 3.91
N LYS A 87 -14.48 -3.07 2.59
CA LYS A 87 -14.07 -4.31 1.94
C LYS A 87 -12.74 -4.10 1.24
N ALA A 88 -11.86 -5.10 1.30
CA ALA A 88 -10.56 -5.06 0.63
C ALA A 88 -10.15 -6.43 0.10
N LYS A 89 -9.50 -6.45 -1.06
CA LYS A 89 -8.74 -7.59 -1.59
C LYS A 89 -7.27 -7.30 -1.41
N VAL A 90 -6.60 -8.10 -0.58
CA VAL A 90 -5.17 -7.91 -0.27
C VAL A 90 -4.36 -9.14 -0.65
N SER A 91 -3.06 -8.95 -0.86
CA SER A 91 -2.12 -10.05 -1.06
C SER A 91 -0.75 -9.67 -0.51
N PHE A 92 -0.06 -10.64 0.06
CA PHE A 92 1.27 -10.48 0.63
C PHE A 92 2.20 -11.58 0.11
N ALA A 93 3.38 -11.18 -0.36
CA ALA A 93 4.38 -12.10 -0.88
C ALA A 93 4.83 -13.11 0.19
N GLU A 94 4.99 -14.37 -0.23
CA GLU A 94 5.49 -15.47 0.60
C GLU A 94 6.88 -15.22 1.17
N GLU A 95 7.70 -14.44 0.46
CA GLU A 95 9.04 -14.07 0.87
C GLU A 95 9.31 -12.60 0.59
N ILE A 96 10.00 -11.96 1.53
CA ILE A 96 10.45 -10.58 1.36
C ILE A 96 11.92 -10.43 1.74
N PRO A 97 12.64 -9.41 1.23
CA PRO A 97 14.03 -9.21 1.59
C PRO A 97 14.18 -8.93 3.10
N GLN A 98 15.20 -9.51 3.71
CA GLN A 98 15.55 -9.25 5.10
C GLN A 98 16.20 -7.86 5.22
N ALA A 99 15.42 -6.79 5.22
CA ALA A 99 15.97 -5.42 5.28
C ALA A 99 15.20 -4.51 6.23
N VAL A 100 15.86 -3.42 6.63
CA VAL A 100 15.26 -2.31 7.38
C VAL A 100 14.09 -1.70 6.61
N ALA A 101 14.24 -1.55 5.29
CA ALA A 101 13.20 -1.03 4.38
C ALA A 101 11.84 -1.70 4.55
N TYR A 102 11.86 -3.02 4.77
CA TYR A 102 10.70 -3.90 4.81
C TYR A 102 10.33 -4.30 6.25
N GLY A 103 10.89 -3.60 7.24
CA GLY A 103 10.62 -3.83 8.66
C GLY A 103 11.11 -5.17 9.22
N GLN A 104 11.94 -5.92 8.48
CA GLN A 104 12.43 -7.23 8.90
C GLN A 104 13.69 -7.16 9.76
N LEU A 105 14.41 -6.03 9.69
CA LEU A 105 15.51 -5.72 10.56
C LEU A 105 15.17 -4.45 11.35
N THR A 106 15.29 -4.52 12.67
CA THR A 106 15.15 -3.34 13.53
C THR A 106 16.47 -2.57 13.53
N PRO A 107 16.50 -1.30 13.12
CA PRO A 107 17.68 -0.46 13.24
C PRO A 107 18.11 -0.28 14.70
N VAL A 108 19.40 -0.06 14.95
CA VAL A 108 19.93 0.22 16.30
C VAL A 108 19.22 1.41 16.96
N ALA A 109 18.86 2.41 16.17
CA ALA A 109 18.12 3.60 16.62
C ALA A 109 16.60 3.38 16.76
N GLY A 110 16.12 2.14 16.70
CA GLY A 110 14.74 1.75 16.94
C GLY A 110 13.81 1.90 15.74
N ARG A 111 12.51 1.61 15.97
CA ARG A 111 11.47 1.52 14.93
C ARG A 111 11.27 2.81 14.11
N ARG A 112 11.56 3.98 14.68
CA ARG A 112 11.43 5.27 13.97
C ARG A 112 12.34 5.37 12.74
N MET A 113 13.41 4.57 12.70
CA MET A 113 14.38 4.56 11.61
C MET A 113 14.11 3.46 10.56
N VAL A 114 12.94 2.82 10.60
CA VAL A 114 12.49 1.85 9.60
C VAL A 114 12.08 2.58 8.32
N GLY A 115 12.50 2.08 7.16
CA GLY A 115 12.25 2.67 5.85
C GLY A 115 13.52 3.15 5.15
N ASP A 116 13.57 2.97 3.82
CA ASP A 116 14.74 3.31 2.99
C ASP A 116 15.05 4.82 3.00
N THR A 117 14.03 5.67 3.16
CA THR A 117 14.17 7.14 3.26
C THR A 117 14.81 7.63 4.53
N VAL A 118 14.82 6.80 5.59
CA VAL A 118 15.23 7.23 6.93
C VAL A 118 16.66 6.76 7.24
N ASN A 119 17.10 5.63 6.66
CA ASN A 119 18.46 5.12 6.83
C ASN A 119 19.00 4.42 5.56
N LEU A 120 19.47 5.22 4.61
CA LEU A 120 20.02 4.77 3.32
C LEU A 120 21.22 3.80 3.44
N HIS A 121 21.99 3.88 4.53
CA HIS A 121 23.23 3.13 4.74
C HIS A 121 23.10 1.97 5.73
N ALA A 122 21.87 1.54 6.05
CA ALA A 122 21.65 0.36 6.87
C ALA A 122 22.33 -0.89 6.25
N PRO A 123 22.75 -1.88 7.07
CA PRO A 123 23.38 -3.10 6.59
C PRO A 123 22.58 -3.78 5.48
N ARG A 124 23.29 -4.16 4.41
CA ARG A 124 22.70 -4.70 3.19
C ARG A 124 22.82 -6.21 3.17
N THR A 125 21.73 -6.89 2.81
CA THR A 125 21.71 -8.35 2.64
C THR A 125 20.85 -8.74 1.45
N GLN A 126 21.21 -9.87 0.83
CA GLN A 126 20.45 -10.53 -0.23
C GLN A 126 19.55 -11.65 0.33
N LYS A 127 19.58 -11.89 1.64
CA LYS A 127 18.73 -12.90 2.28
C LYS A 127 17.26 -12.49 2.19
N THR A 128 16.40 -13.49 2.02
CA THR A 128 14.96 -13.35 2.18
C THR A 128 14.54 -13.95 3.52
N VAL A 129 13.39 -13.49 4.00
CA VAL A 129 12.66 -14.11 5.10
C VAL A 129 11.33 -14.62 4.56
N LYS A 130 10.99 -15.84 4.95
CA LYS A 130 9.68 -16.44 4.65
C LYS A 130 8.59 -15.77 5.46
N GLY A 131 7.38 -15.90 4.93
CA GLY A 131 6.17 -15.25 5.39
C GLY A 131 5.79 -15.57 6.82
N GLY A 132 4.62 -15.09 7.18
CA GLY A 132 4.04 -15.19 8.49
C GLY A 132 2.67 -14.54 8.42
N LYS A 133 2.25 -13.89 9.49
CA LYS A 133 1.07 -13.02 9.42
C LYS A 133 1.47 -11.57 9.18
N ARG A 134 0.64 -10.85 8.42
CA ARG A 134 0.72 -9.42 8.17
C ARG A 134 -0.52 -8.77 8.76
N LEU A 135 -0.35 -7.62 9.38
CA LEU A 135 -1.44 -6.85 9.93
C LEU A 135 -1.96 -5.89 8.84
N VAL A 136 -3.26 -5.92 8.61
CA VAL A 136 -3.98 -4.93 7.82
C VAL A 136 -4.75 -4.06 8.79
N GLU A 137 -4.54 -2.76 8.72
CA GLU A 137 -5.16 -1.77 9.62
C GLU A 137 -5.99 -0.78 8.81
N ILE A 138 -7.18 -0.46 9.32
CA ILE A 138 -7.94 0.72 8.91
C ILE A 138 -7.53 1.85 9.84
N VAL A 139 -6.93 2.92 9.28
CA VAL A 139 -6.43 4.06 10.03
C VAL A 139 -7.32 5.28 9.78
N MET A 140 -7.95 5.80 10.82
CA MET A 140 -8.75 7.02 10.79
C MET A 140 -8.10 8.07 11.67
N ASN A 141 -7.74 9.23 11.08
CA ASN A 141 -7.12 10.35 11.79
C ASN A 141 -5.85 9.97 12.60
N GLY A 142 -5.08 8.99 12.09
CA GLY A 142 -3.86 8.52 12.75
C GLY A 142 -4.09 7.49 13.86
N GLN A 143 -5.31 7.01 14.04
CA GLN A 143 -5.64 5.91 14.97
C GLN A 143 -6.10 4.68 14.20
N VAL A 144 -5.64 3.51 14.62
CA VAL A 144 -6.14 2.22 14.12
C VAL A 144 -7.55 2.01 14.68
N VAL A 145 -8.54 1.88 13.79
CA VAL A 145 -9.95 1.70 14.17
C VAL A 145 -10.47 0.29 13.89
N ALA A 146 -9.77 -0.47 13.06
CA ALA A 146 -10.02 -1.89 12.84
C ALA A 146 -8.74 -2.56 12.31
N GLU A 147 -8.55 -3.84 12.62
CA GLU A 147 -7.36 -4.59 12.17
C GLU A 147 -7.68 -6.07 11.93
N GLN A 148 -6.97 -6.68 10.99
CA GLN A 148 -7.04 -8.11 10.71
C GLN A 148 -5.66 -8.67 10.36
N SER A 149 -5.46 -9.94 10.71
CA SER A 149 -4.21 -10.66 10.50
C SER A 149 -4.35 -11.59 9.29
N VAL A 150 -3.53 -11.38 8.26
CA VAL A 150 -3.60 -12.07 6.97
C VAL A 150 -2.31 -12.87 6.73
N PRO A 151 -2.37 -14.11 6.24
CA PRO A 151 -1.16 -14.86 5.90
C PRO A 151 -0.42 -14.22 4.72
N ALA A 152 0.91 -14.24 4.79
CA ALA A 152 1.79 -13.93 3.66
C ALA A 152 2.10 -15.21 2.90
N ASP A 153 1.13 -15.65 2.10
CA ASP A 153 1.13 -16.91 1.36
C ASP A 153 1.03 -16.71 -0.16
N GLY A 154 1.22 -15.48 -0.65
CA GLY A 154 1.14 -15.16 -2.07
C GLY A 154 -0.28 -15.19 -2.66
N GLN A 155 -1.30 -15.52 -1.88
CA GLN A 155 -2.69 -15.60 -2.34
C GLN A 155 -3.41 -14.26 -2.15
N ILE A 156 -4.58 -14.15 -2.79
CA ILE A 156 -5.50 -13.02 -2.61
C ILE A 156 -6.47 -13.37 -1.50
N HIS A 157 -6.62 -12.47 -0.54
CA HIS A 157 -7.53 -12.60 0.59
C HIS A 157 -8.57 -11.48 0.56
N ASP A 158 -9.83 -11.87 0.68
CA ASP A 158 -10.95 -10.95 0.86
C ASP A 158 -11.11 -10.62 2.35
N LEU A 159 -11.16 -9.33 2.67
CA LEU A 159 -11.35 -8.80 4.01
C LEU A 159 -12.59 -7.91 4.06
N GLU A 160 -13.27 -7.94 5.20
CA GLU A 160 -14.38 -7.05 5.53
C GLU A 160 -14.20 -6.54 6.96
N PHE A 161 -14.28 -5.23 7.16
CA PHE A 161 -14.16 -4.51 8.44
C PHE A 161 -15.44 -3.72 8.73
#